data_AF-A0A8S0TU91-F1
#
_entry.id   AF-A0A8S0TU91-F1
#
_cell.length_a   1.000
_cell.length_b   1.000
_cell.length_c   1.000
_cell.angle_alpha   90.00
_cell.angle_beta   90.00
_cell.angle_gamma   90.00
#
_symmetry.space_group_name_H-M   'P 1'
#
loop_
_entity.id
_entity.type
_entity.pdbx_description
1 polymer ?
#
loop_
_entity_poly.entity_id
_entity_poly.type
_entity_poly.pdbx_seq_one_letter_code
_entity_poly.pdbx_strand_id
1 'polypeptide(L)'
;MVMHVIFQSETPRPVMVSRSRAGFTLNIIDTPGLVEGAYVSDQVLETIKRFLLNKTIDVLLYVDRLDLYRVDNLDKQVVKAITDSFGKEIWRKGIVVLTHAQFSPPDGLNYDEFFSKRSESLMKIVRQGSRISKKEIQDSPIPVVLVENSGRCNKNEHDEKILPTGTPWIPNLVQIITDVALNRSKGILVDRKLIEGPNPNDRGKLFIPLILAFEYFFVIKRIQKWIKDDISRETKPSWE
;
A
#
# COMPACT_ATOMS: atom_id res chain seq x y z
N MET A 1 -1.67 -10.42 -4.85
CA MET A 1 -0.37 -9.72 -4.89
C MET A 1 0.32 -9.97 -3.58
N VAL A 2 1.59 -10.37 -3.60
CA VAL A 2 2.40 -10.62 -2.40
C VAL A 2 3.38 -9.47 -2.24
N MET A 3 3.53 -8.94 -1.03
CA MET A 3 4.51 -7.91 -0.70
C MET A 3 5.28 -8.33 0.55
N HIS A 4 6.61 -8.27 0.44
CA HIS A 4 7.55 -8.68 1.47
C HIS A 4 8.34 -7.47 2.00
N VAL A 5 8.68 -7.51 3.29
CA VAL A 5 9.49 -6.46 3.93
C VAL A 5 10.98 -6.70 3.66
N ILE A 6 11.49 -7.92 3.88
CA ILE A 6 12.92 -8.26 3.74
C ILE A 6 13.10 -9.73 3.29
N PHE A 7 13.76 -9.96 2.16
CA PHE A 7 14.31 -11.28 1.81
C PHE A 7 15.68 -11.15 1.12
N GLN A 8 16.61 -12.06 1.44
CA GLN A 8 17.99 -11.99 0.99
C GLN A 8 18.09 -12.49 -0.46
N SER A 9 18.47 -11.60 -1.38
CA SER A 9 18.58 -11.77 -2.85
C SER A 9 17.26 -12.06 -3.57
N GLU A 10 16.46 -11.02 -3.79
CA GLU A 10 15.21 -11.12 -4.56
C GLU A 10 15.41 -10.88 -6.05
N THR A 11 14.42 -11.31 -6.83
CA THR A 11 14.30 -10.95 -8.24
C THR A 11 14.19 -9.42 -8.37
N PRO A 12 14.94 -8.76 -9.28
CA PRO A 12 14.95 -7.29 -9.38
C PRO A 12 13.65 -6.70 -9.93
N ARG A 13 12.67 -7.54 -10.31
CA ARG A 13 11.43 -7.13 -10.97
C ARG A 13 10.25 -7.98 -10.48
N PRO A 14 9.03 -7.43 -10.44
CA PRO A 14 7.83 -8.20 -10.16
C PRO A 14 7.62 -9.31 -11.20
N VAL A 15 7.13 -10.46 -10.74
CA VAL A 15 6.83 -11.62 -11.59
C VAL A 15 5.39 -12.05 -11.34
N MET A 16 4.65 -12.31 -12.43
CA MET A 16 3.33 -12.91 -12.34
C MET A 16 3.40 -14.39 -12.68
N VAL A 17 2.90 -15.22 -11.78
CA VAL A 17 2.67 -16.64 -12.01
C VAL A 17 1.17 -16.87 -12.17
N SER A 18 0.78 -17.43 -13.31
CA SER A 18 -0.62 -17.71 -13.63
C SER A 18 -0.83 -19.22 -13.76
N ARG A 19 -1.89 -19.74 -13.16
CA ARG A 19 -2.29 -21.15 -13.27
C ARG A 19 -3.80 -21.22 -13.46
N SER A 20 -4.25 -22.06 -14.39
CA SER A 20 -5.67 -22.24 -14.66
C SER A 20 -6.08 -23.69 -14.41
N ARG A 21 -7.24 -23.88 -13.77
CA ARG A 21 -7.83 -25.19 -13.51
C ARG A 21 -9.35 -25.06 -13.47
N ALA A 22 -10.06 -25.93 -14.17
CA ALA A 22 -11.53 -25.98 -14.18
C ALA A 22 -12.21 -24.63 -14.47
N GLY A 23 -11.67 -23.85 -15.42
CA GLY A 23 -12.21 -22.52 -15.77
C GLY A 23 -11.86 -21.39 -14.80
N PHE A 24 -11.20 -21.68 -13.68
CA PHE A 24 -10.67 -20.69 -12.75
C PHE A 24 -9.19 -20.40 -13.05
N THR A 25 -8.80 -19.13 -13.03
CA THR A 25 -7.40 -18.70 -13.22
C THR A 25 -6.91 -17.97 -11.98
N LEU A 26 -5.88 -18.54 -11.34
CA LEU A 26 -5.16 -17.93 -10.23
C LEU A 26 -3.95 -17.16 -10.75
N ASN A 27 -3.87 -15.87 -10.42
CA ASN A 27 -2.72 -15.02 -10.71
C ASN A 27 -2.07 -14.60 -9.39
N ILE A 28 -0.81 -14.97 -9.20
CA ILE A 28 0.00 -14.53 -8.07
C ILE A 28 1.08 -13.60 -8.62
N ILE A 29 1.14 -12.39 -8.08
CA ILE A 29 2.20 -11.43 -8.39
C ILE A 29 3.14 -11.46 -7.21
N ASP A 30 4.34 -11.94 -7.45
CA ASP A 30 5.48 -11.87 -6.55
C ASP A 30 6.23 -10.56 -6.81
N THR A 31 6.63 -9.87 -5.75
CA THR A 31 7.29 -8.57 -5.82
C THR A 31 8.64 -8.60 -5.15
N PRO A 32 9.62 -7.83 -5.65
CA PRO A 32 10.82 -7.57 -4.87
C PRO A 32 10.44 -6.92 -3.53
N GLY A 33 11.28 -7.13 -2.54
CA GLY A 33 11.20 -6.55 -1.22
C GLY A 33 11.33 -5.04 -1.29
N LEU A 34 10.52 -4.38 -0.47
CA LEU A 34 10.38 -2.93 -0.53
C LEU A 34 11.52 -2.20 0.20
N VAL A 35 12.36 -2.91 0.95
CA VAL A 35 13.42 -2.34 1.77
C VAL A 35 14.79 -2.55 1.13
N GLU A 36 15.52 -1.46 0.93
CA GLU A 36 16.93 -1.46 0.55
C GLU A 36 17.76 -0.84 1.69
N GLY A 37 18.52 -1.69 2.40
CA GLY A 37 19.26 -1.26 3.59
C GLY A 37 18.32 -0.85 4.72
N ALA A 38 18.29 0.45 5.04
CA ALA A 38 17.50 1.02 6.13
C ALA A 38 16.31 1.88 5.66
N TYR A 39 15.98 1.84 4.37
CA TYR A 39 14.97 2.69 3.75
C TYR A 39 14.06 1.92 2.80
N VAL A 40 12.87 2.47 2.55
CA VAL A 40 11.96 1.95 1.53
C VAL A 40 12.41 2.44 0.16
N SER A 41 12.55 1.53 -0.80
CA SER A 41 12.99 1.84 -2.17
C SER A 41 11.82 2.34 -3.03
N ASP A 42 11.82 3.64 -3.30
CA ASP A 42 10.84 4.27 -4.20
C ASP A 42 10.96 3.70 -5.63
N GLN A 43 12.17 3.32 -6.06
CA GLN A 43 12.40 2.75 -7.39
C GLN A 43 11.75 1.37 -7.53
N VAL A 44 11.86 0.51 -6.51
CA VAL A 44 11.20 -0.80 -6.49
C VAL A 44 9.69 -0.61 -6.48
N LEU A 45 9.18 0.28 -5.62
CA LEU A 45 7.76 0.57 -5.51
C LEU A 45 7.17 1.09 -6.82
N GLU A 46 7.88 1.97 -7.51
CA GLU A 46 7.48 2.50 -8.82
C GLU A 46 7.49 1.41 -9.90
N THR A 47 8.44 0.47 -9.83
CA THR A 47 8.48 -0.70 -10.73
C THR A 47 7.26 -1.60 -10.50
N ILE A 48 6.88 -1.82 -9.24
CA ILE A 48 5.67 -2.58 -8.87
C ILE A 48 4.40 -1.88 -9.37
N LYS A 49 4.27 -0.56 -9.16
CA LYS A 49 3.13 0.24 -9.66
C LYS A 49 2.96 0.12 -11.18
N ARG A 50 4.06 0.32 -11.92
CA ARG A 50 4.06 0.18 -13.38
C ARG A 50 3.70 -1.23 -13.83
N PHE A 51 4.19 -2.26 -13.15
CA PHE A 51 3.82 -3.64 -13.44
C PHE A 51 2.33 -3.91 -13.22
N LEU A 52 1.74 -3.28 -12.19
CA LEU A 52 0.34 -3.42 -11.82
C LEU A 52 -0.61 -2.58 -12.67
N LEU A 53 -0.12 -1.66 -13.49
CA LEU A 53 -0.96 -0.80 -14.32
C LEU A 53 -1.98 -1.63 -15.13
N ASN A 54 -3.24 -1.20 -15.08
CA ASN A 54 -4.43 -1.82 -15.66
C ASN A 54 -4.78 -3.21 -15.09
N LYS A 55 -4.30 -3.54 -13.88
CA LYS A 55 -4.65 -4.78 -13.18
C LYS A 55 -5.49 -4.49 -11.94
N THR A 56 -6.33 -5.43 -11.58
CA THR A 56 -7.10 -5.40 -10.33
C THR A 56 -6.40 -6.25 -9.28
N ILE A 57 -6.25 -5.70 -8.08
CA ILE A 57 -5.75 -6.41 -6.90
C ILE A 57 -6.96 -6.89 -6.10
N ASP A 58 -7.22 -8.20 -6.14
CA ASP A 58 -8.30 -8.81 -5.38
C ASP A 58 -7.91 -9.12 -3.94
N VAL A 59 -6.63 -9.45 -3.71
CA VAL A 59 -6.05 -9.77 -2.40
C VAL A 59 -4.60 -9.28 -2.32
N LEU A 60 -4.26 -8.64 -1.20
CA LEU A 60 -2.90 -8.28 -0.78
C LEU A 60 -2.44 -9.26 0.32
N LEU A 61 -1.33 -9.95 0.09
CA LEU A 61 -0.63 -10.71 1.12
C LEU A 61 0.55 -9.85 1.60
N TYR A 62 0.43 -9.29 2.81
CA TYR A 62 1.52 -8.58 3.48
C TYR A 62 2.30 -9.59 4.32
N VAL A 63 3.51 -9.93 3.87
CA VAL A 63 4.28 -11.03 4.44
C VAL A 63 5.41 -10.52 5.31
N ASP A 64 5.48 -11.08 6.51
CA ASP A 64 6.51 -10.83 7.51
C ASP A 64 6.88 -12.16 8.20
N ARG A 65 7.93 -12.17 9.01
CA ARG A 65 8.42 -13.36 9.70
C ARG A 65 7.91 -13.44 11.13
N LEU A 66 7.47 -14.63 11.55
CA LEU A 66 7.07 -14.89 12.93
C LEU A 66 8.26 -14.81 13.89
N ASP A 67 9.41 -15.37 13.49
CA ASP A 67 10.62 -15.52 14.32
C ASP A 67 11.42 -14.21 14.54
N LEU A 68 10.81 -13.06 14.24
CA LEU A 68 11.35 -11.73 14.53
C LEU A 68 10.76 -11.16 15.82
N TYR A 69 11.62 -10.61 16.67
CA TYR A 69 11.25 -10.07 17.99
C TYR A 69 10.87 -8.60 17.98
N ARG A 70 11.18 -7.89 16.90
CA ARG A 70 11.00 -6.43 16.81
C ARG A 70 10.15 -6.07 15.62
N VAL A 71 9.36 -5.03 15.81
CA VAL A 71 8.69 -4.31 14.73
C VAL A 71 9.20 -2.88 14.82
N ASP A 72 9.88 -2.46 13.78
CA ASP A 72 10.65 -1.22 13.77
C ASP A 72 9.89 -0.12 13.01
N ASN A 73 10.44 1.10 13.04
CA ASN A 73 9.88 2.21 12.28
C ASN A 73 9.91 1.95 10.76
N LEU A 74 10.80 1.06 10.31
CA LEU A 74 10.91 0.65 8.91
C LEU A 74 9.66 -0.11 8.44
N ASP A 75 9.12 -1.02 9.26
CA ASP A 75 7.87 -1.72 8.96
C ASP A 75 6.71 -0.74 8.79
N LYS A 76 6.66 0.28 9.64
CA LYS A 76 5.67 1.36 9.54
C LYS A 76 5.83 2.15 8.23
N GLN A 77 7.06 2.42 7.80
CA GLN A 77 7.33 3.09 6.53
C GLN A 77 6.90 2.23 5.33
N VAL A 78 7.12 0.91 5.38
CA VAL A 78 6.66 -0.02 4.33
C VAL A 78 5.13 -0.01 4.23
N VAL A 79 4.43 -0.18 5.34
CA VAL A 79 2.95 -0.11 5.38
C VAL A 79 2.46 1.24 4.84
N LYS A 80 3.12 2.34 5.23
CA LYS A 80 2.81 3.69 4.73
C LYS A 80 3.01 3.78 3.22
N ALA A 81 4.11 3.27 2.69
CA ALA A 81 4.42 3.31 1.26
C ALA A 81 3.41 2.52 0.42
N ILE A 82 2.99 1.33 0.89
CA ILE A 82 1.91 0.55 0.28
C ILE A 82 0.61 1.36 0.27
N THR A 83 0.27 1.98 1.40
CA THR A 83 -0.95 2.77 1.58
C THR A 83 -0.97 4.00 0.68
N ASP A 84 0.13 4.72 0.59
CA ASP A 84 0.24 5.90 -0.27
C ASP A 84 0.21 5.52 -1.76
N SER A 85 0.62 4.29 -2.10
CA SER A 85 0.67 3.80 -3.48
C SER A 85 -0.65 3.25 -4.00
N PHE A 86 -1.40 2.54 -3.16
CA PHE A 86 -2.60 1.82 -3.58
C PHE A 86 -3.88 2.28 -2.86
N GLY A 87 -3.75 3.27 -1.97
CA GLY A 87 -4.83 3.77 -1.13
C GLY A 87 -5.10 2.89 0.09
N LYS A 88 -5.73 3.47 1.11
CA LYS A 88 -6.07 2.76 2.37
C LYS A 88 -6.99 1.55 2.16
N GLU A 89 -7.77 1.55 1.09
CA GLU A 89 -8.76 0.51 0.78
C GLU A 89 -8.09 -0.84 0.46
N ILE A 90 -6.82 -0.86 0.05
CA ILE A 90 -6.08 -2.11 -0.22
C ILE A 90 -6.05 -3.03 1.01
N TRP A 91 -6.05 -2.46 2.21
CA TRP A 91 -6.02 -3.22 3.45
C TRP A 91 -7.35 -3.92 3.78
N ARG A 92 -8.47 -3.50 3.16
CA ARG A 92 -9.73 -4.28 3.21
C ARG A 92 -9.66 -5.56 2.38
N LYS A 93 -8.66 -5.66 1.51
CA LYS A 93 -8.26 -6.86 0.79
C LYS A 93 -6.94 -7.44 1.31
N GLY A 94 -6.47 -6.96 2.47
CA GLY A 94 -5.20 -7.36 3.06
C GLY A 94 -5.31 -8.62 3.90
N ILE A 95 -4.25 -9.43 3.89
CA ILE A 95 -4.00 -10.54 4.80
C ILE A 95 -2.57 -10.37 5.29
N VAL A 96 -2.37 -10.39 6.61
CA VAL A 96 -1.03 -10.43 7.20
C VAL A 96 -0.59 -11.88 7.27
N VAL A 97 0.54 -12.21 6.66
CA VAL A 97 1.08 -13.58 6.62
C VAL A 97 2.38 -13.61 7.40
N LEU A 98 2.45 -14.46 8.41
CA LEU A 98 3.63 -14.68 9.23
C LEU A 98 4.30 -16.01 8.85
N THR A 99 5.46 -15.93 8.20
CA THR A 99 6.25 -17.11 7.80
C THR A 99 7.09 -17.66 8.94
N HIS A 100 7.74 -18.82 8.73
CA HIS A 100 8.53 -19.53 9.75
C HIS A 100 7.67 -19.97 10.93
N ALA A 101 6.43 -20.40 10.64
CA ALA A 101 5.48 -20.75 11.67
C ALA A 101 5.86 -22.01 12.47
N GLN A 102 6.79 -22.86 12.02
CA GLN A 102 7.31 -23.99 12.81
C GLN A 102 8.47 -23.59 13.74
N PHE A 103 8.65 -22.29 13.96
CA PHE A 103 9.57 -21.77 14.96
C PHE A 103 9.22 -22.24 16.38
N SER A 104 10.25 -22.54 17.17
CA SER A 104 10.12 -22.79 18.61
C SER A 104 10.53 -21.52 19.36
N PRO A 105 9.63 -20.84 20.08
CA PRO A 105 9.97 -19.67 20.89
C PRO A 105 11.11 -19.94 21.87
N PRO A 106 11.98 -18.93 22.14
CA PRO A 106 13.05 -19.07 23.11
C PRO A 106 12.48 -19.12 24.54
N ASP A 107 13.33 -19.47 25.50
CA ASP A 107 13.05 -19.37 26.93
C ASP A 107 11.81 -20.14 27.43
N GLY A 108 11.35 -21.14 26.66
CA GLY A 108 10.17 -21.93 26.99
C GLY A 108 8.86 -21.16 26.89
N LEU A 109 8.84 -20.03 26.16
CA LEU A 109 7.61 -19.28 25.92
C LEU A 109 6.56 -20.13 25.20
N ASN A 110 5.31 -19.96 25.60
CA ASN A 110 4.20 -20.62 24.93
C ASN A 110 4.04 -20.08 23.49
N TYR A 111 3.85 -20.99 22.53
CA TYR A 111 3.72 -20.66 21.11
C TYR A 111 2.57 -19.68 20.83
N ASP A 112 1.40 -19.92 21.40
CA ASP A 112 0.21 -19.10 21.17
C ASP A 112 0.37 -17.70 21.79
N GLU A 113 1.04 -17.62 22.95
CA GLU A 113 1.36 -16.33 23.58
C GLU A 113 2.36 -15.53 22.72
N PHE A 114 3.40 -16.19 22.21
CA PHE A 114 4.39 -15.56 21.33
C PHE A 114 3.73 -15.06 20.03
N PHE A 115 2.93 -15.90 19.38
CA PHE A 115 2.17 -15.55 18.19
C PHE A 115 1.22 -14.36 18.46
N SER A 116 0.48 -14.40 19.57
CA SER A 116 -0.45 -13.32 19.95
C SER A 116 0.28 -11.99 20.10
N LYS A 117 1.37 -11.94 20.88
CA LYS A 117 2.19 -10.72 21.06
C LYS A 117 2.77 -10.20 19.75
N ARG A 118 3.28 -11.10 18.89
CA ARG A 118 3.86 -10.73 17.59
C ARG A 118 2.80 -10.18 16.65
N SER A 119 1.65 -10.83 16.57
CA SER A 119 0.52 -10.43 15.74
C SER A 119 -0.03 -9.06 16.16
N GLU A 120 -0.24 -8.82 17.46
CA GLU A 120 -0.70 -7.54 17.99
C GLU A 120 0.27 -6.39 17.70
N SER A 121 1.58 -6.66 17.87
CA SER A 121 2.63 -5.68 17.58
C SER A 121 2.65 -5.29 16.10
N LEU A 122 2.56 -6.28 15.20
CA LEU A 122 2.52 -6.03 13.76
C LEU A 122 1.24 -5.31 13.34
N MET A 123 0.10 -5.73 13.87
CA MET A 123 -1.20 -5.11 13.59
C MET A 123 -1.27 -3.66 14.06
N LYS A 124 -0.60 -3.32 15.18
CA LYS A 124 -0.45 -1.93 15.62
C LYS A 124 0.29 -1.09 14.58
N ILE A 125 1.33 -1.64 13.96
CA ILE A 125 2.12 -0.96 12.93
C ILE A 125 1.34 -0.86 11.62
N VAL A 126 0.68 -1.93 11.18
CA VAL A 126 -0.23 -1.93 10.02
C VAL A 126 -1.29 -0.84 10.19
N ARG A 127 -1.95 -0.76 11.35
CA ARG A 127 -2.95 0.28 11.63
C ARG A 127 -2.37 1.69 11.55
N GLN A 128 -1.19 1.90 12.13
CA GLN A 128 -0.55 3.22 12.16
C GLN A 128 -0.06 3.66 10.78
N GLY A 129 0.57 2.77 10.01
CA GLY A 129 1.08 3.06 8.67
C GLY A 129 -0.04 3.22 7.65
N SER A 130 -1.11 2.45 7.77
CA SER A 130 -2.28 2.51 6.87
C SER A 130 -3.23 3.66 7.15
N ARG A 131 -3.08 4.33 8.29
CA ARG A 131 -3.96 5.41 8.76
C ARG A 131 -5.43 4.96 8.88
N ILE A 132 -5.64 3.68 9.18
CA ILE A 132 -6.97 3.11 9.39
C ILE A 132 -7.36 3.31 10.86
N SER A 133 -8.59 3.78 11.09
CA SER A 133 -9.09 3.98 12.45
C SER A 133 -9.33 2.65 13.17
N LYS A 134 -9.35 2.67 14.50
CA LYS A 134 -9.65 1.46 15.31
C LYS A 134 -11.04 0.90 14.98
N LYS A 135 -12.01 1.79 14.72
CA LYS A 135 -13.37 1.42 14.34
C LYS A 135 -13.41 0.71 12.98
N GLU A 136 -12.71 1.24 11.98
CA GLU A 136 -12.64 0.60 10.65
C GLU A 136 -12.04 -0.82 10.71
N ILE A 137 -11.06 -1.08 11.57
CA ILE A 137 -10.50 -2.43 11.77
C ILE A 137 -11.48 -3.34 12.53
N GLN A 138 -12.28 -2.81 13.45
CA GLN A 138 -13.32 -3.60 14.12
C GLN A 138 -14.42 -4.01 13.15
N ASP A 139 -14.81 -3.12 12.24
CA ASP A 139 -15.84 -3.37 11.24
C ASP A 139 -15.34 -4.31 10.11
N SER A 140 -14.05 -4.21 9.76
CA SER A 140 -13.40 -5.01 8.72
C SER A 140 -12.01 -5.47 9.18
N PRO A 141 -11.93 -6.58 9.93
CA PRO A 141 -10.66 -7.07 10.45
C PRO A 141 -9.73 -7.56 9.33
N ILE A 142 -8.44 -7.30 9.50
CA ILE A 142 -7.38 -7.83 8.64
C ILE A 142 -6.94 -9.16 9.25
N PRO A 143 -7.16 -10.30 8.58
CA PRO A 143 -6.76 -11.61 9.13
C PRO A 143 -5.24 -11.73 9.19
N VAL A 144 -4.76 -12.43 10.22
CA VAL A 144 -3.35 -12.81 10.40
C VAL A 144 -3.25 -14.33 10.25
N VAL A 145 -2.36 -14.80 9.38
CA VAL A 145 -2.24 -16.22 9.01
C VAL A 145 -0.80 -16.68 9.17
N LEU A 146 -0.62 -17.89 9.68
CA LEU A 146 0.67 -18.55 9.86
C LEU A 146 1.00 -19.45 8.67
N VAL A 147 2.24 -19.39 8.19
CA VAL A 147 2.72 -20.16 7.03
C VAL A 147 4.10 -20.76 7.30
N GLU A 148 4.33 -22.00 6.85
CA GLU A 148 5.63 -22.67 6.94
C GLU A 148 6.08 -23.22 5.58
N ASN A 149 6.98 -22.49 4.93
CA ASN A 149 7.47 -22.81 3.59
C ASN A 149 8.57 -23.89 3.59
N SER A 150 9.22 -24.15 4.73
CA SER A 150 10.30 -25.13 4.84
C SER A 150 9.89 -26.51 4.28
N GLY A 151 10.82 -27.15 3.57
CA GLY A 151 10.66 -28.55 3.15
C GLY A 151 10.62 -29.52 4.35
N ARG A 152 11.05 -29.06 5.53
CA ARG A 152 11.03 -29.80 6.80
C ARG A 152 9.80 -29.50 7.66
N CYS A 153 8.79 -28.84 7.11
CA CYS A 153 7.51 -28.65 7.78
C CYS A 153 6.92 -30.01 8.16
N ASN A 154 6.44 -30.12 9.39
CA ASN A 154 5.77 -31.30 9.91
C ASN A 154 4.53 -31.59 9.08
N LYS A 155 4.18 -32.87 8.99
CA LYS A 155 3.02 -33.31 8.23
C LYS A 155 2.08 -34.15 9.09
N ASN A 156 0.80 -34.10 8.78
CA ASN A 156 -0.19 -34.99 9.36
C ASN A 156 -0.19 -36.36 8.64
N GLU A 157 -1.11 -37.24 9.05
CA GLU A 157 -1.30 -38.58 8.45
C GLU A 157 -1.71 -38.54 6.96
N HIS A 158 -2.20 -37.39 6.47
CA HIS A 158 -2.61 -37.17 5.08
C HIS A 158 -1.52 -36.51 4.22
N ASP A 159 -0.28 -36.44 4.72
CA ASP A 159 0.87 -35.77 4.08
C ASP A 159 0.69 -34.24 3.89
N GLU A 160 -0.24 -33.62 4.62
CA GLU A 160 -0.45 -32.17 4.58
C GLU A 160 0.50 -31.46 5.54
N LYS A 161 1.08 -30.34 5.11
CA LYS A 161 1.93 -29.50 5.97
C LYS A 161 1.12 -28.86 7.10
N ILE A 162 1.50 -29.13 8.34
CA ILE A 162 0.81 -28.66 9.55
C ILE A 162 1.66 -27.69 10.37
N LEU A 163 0.98 -26.78 11.06
CA LEU A 163 1.56 -25.89 12.06
C LEU A 163 1.76 -26.61 13.40
N PRO A 164 2.49 -26.02 14.37
CA PRO A 164 2.59 -26.57 15.73
C PRO A 164 1.25 -26.81 16.42
N THR A 165 0.19 -26.08 16.02
CA THR A 165 -1.19 -26.26 16.49
C THR A 165 -1.93 -27.43 15.82
N GLY A 166 -1.30 -28.15 14.89
CA GLY A 166 -1.90 -29.24 14.11
C GLY A 166 -2.71 -28.78 12.89
N THR A 167 -2.84 -27.48 12.65
CA THR A 167 -3.64 -26.94 11.54
C THR A 167 -2.92 -27.10 10.20
N PRO A 168 -3.55 -27.68 9.15
CA PRO A 168 -2.99 -27.71 7.80
C PRO A 168 -3.02 -26.31 7.17
N TRP A 169 -1.84 -25.69 7.02
CA TRP A 169 -1.77 -24.25 6.74
C TRP A 169 -2.09 -23.88 5.28
N ILE A 170 -1.78 -24.76 4.31
CA ILE A 170 -2.04 -24.49 2.89
C ILE A 170 -3.55 -24.35 2.61
N PRO A 171 -4.41 -25.33 2.94
CA PRO A 171 -5.85 -25.19 2.71
C PRO A 171 -6.43 -24.03 3.51
N ASN A 172 -5.98 -23.82 4.76
CA ASN A 172 -6.41 -22.69 5.58
C ASN A 172 -6.07 -21.33 4.93
N LEU A 173 -4.85 -21.16 4.40
CA LEU A 173 -4.45 -19.95 3.70
C LEU A 173 -5.33 -19.70 2.46
N VAL A 174 -5.58 -20.74 1.66
CA VAL A 174 -6.41 -20.62 0.45
C VAL A 174 -7.85 -20.23 0.82
N GLN A 175 -8.40 -20.82 1.87
CA GLN A 175 -9.73 -20.47 2.38
C GLN A 175 -9.81 -18.98 2.76
N ILE A 176 -8.82 -18.49 3.52
CA ILE A 176 -8.80 -17.07 3.93
C ILE A 176 -8.61 -16.14 2.72
N ILE A 177 -7.80 -16.53 1.74
CA ILE A 177 -7.67 -15.79 0.47
C ILE A 177 -9.03 -15.71 -0.24
N THR A 178 -9.79 -16.82 -0.31
CA THR A 178 -11.12 -16.81 -0.94
C THR A 178 -12.12 -15.95 -0.17
N ASP A 179 -12.11 -16.01 1.16
CA ASP A 179 -13.01 -15.21 2.00
C ASP A 179 -12.75 -13.70 1.84
N VAL A 180 -11.47 -13.29 1.80
CA VAL A 180 -11.09 -11.89 1.57
C VAL A 180 -11.39 -11.45 0.14
N ALA A 181 -11.14 -12.32 -0.85
CA ALA A 181 -11.46 -12.02 -2.25
C ALA A 181 -12.97 -11.78 -2.44
N LEU A 182 -13.81 -12.61 -1.83
CA LEU A 182 -15.28 -12.58 -1.94
C LEU A 182 -15.96 -11.61 -0.96
N ASN A 183 -15.20 -10.92 -0.10
CA ASN A 183 -15.78 -9.94 0.82
C ASN A 183 -16.43 -8.76 0.07
N ARG A 184 -17.25 -7.98 0.77
CA ARG A 184 -18.04 -6.87 0.19
C ARG A 184 -17.20 -5.73 -0.41
N SER A 185 -15.90 -5.67 -0.12
CA SER A 185 -15.01 -4.63 -0.64
C SER A 185 -14.69 -4.91 -2.10
N LYS A 186 -14.56 -3.87 -2.92
CA LYS A 186 -14.14 -4.01 -4.31
C LYS A 186 -12.63 -4.25 -4.40
N GLY A 187 -12.21 -5.01 -5.40
CA GLY A 187 -10.79 -5.09 -5.77
C GLY A 187 -10.24 -3.73 -6.17
N ILE A 188 -8.93 -3.53 -6.01
CA ILE A 188 -8.27 -2.26 -6.31
C ILE A 188 -7.79 -2.27 -7.75
N LEU A 189 -8.47 -1.54 -8.63
CA LEU A 189 -7.99 -1.30 -9.98
C LEU A 189 -6.83 -0.30 -9.94
N VAL A 190 -5.65 -0.73 -10.41
CA VAL A 190 -4.48 0.13 -10.51
C VAL A 190 -4.51 0.85 -11.85
N ASP A 191 -5.05 2.07 -11.84
CA ASP A 191 -5.07 2.97 -13.00
C ASP A 191 -3.97 4.04 -12.91
N ARG A 192 -3.79 4.82 -13.99
CA ARG A 192 -2.79 5.91 -14.00
C ARG A 192 -3.10 6.97 -12.94
N LYS A 193 -4.38 7.22 -12.64
CA LYS A 193 -4.81 8.20 -11.65
C LYS A 193 -4.40 7.80 -10.23
N LEU A 194 -4.46 6.50 -9.91
CA LEU A 194 -4.00 5.94 -8.64
C LEU A 194 -2.48 6.07 -8.50
N ILE A 195 -1.73 5.80 -9.59
CA ILE A 195 -0.26 5.85 -9.60
C ILE A 195 0.26 7.30 -9.49
N GLU A 196 -0.27 8.20 -10.33
CA GLU A 196 0.18 9.60 -10.41
C GLU A 196 -0.36 10.45 -9.24
N GLY A 197 -1.40 9.97 -8.56
CA GLY A 197 -2.08 10.68 -7.49
C GLY A 197 -2.84 11.93 -7.97
N PRO A 198 -3.46 12.69 -7.06
CA PRO A 198 -4.10 13.95 -7.43
C PRO A 198 -3.03 14.95 -7.90
N ASN A 199 -3.14 15.40 -9.16
CA ASN A 199 -2.20 16.36 -9.75
C ASN A 199 -2.13 17.63 -8.88
N PRO A 200 -0.99 17.95 -8.24
CA PRO A 200 -0.88 19.13 -7.38
C PRO A 200 -1.14 20.43 -8.14
N ASN A 201 -0.92 20.43 -9.46
CA ASN A 201 -1.17 21.56 -10.33
C ASN A 201 -2.67 21.86 -10.51
N ASP A 202 -3.57 20.94 -10.20
CA ASP A 202 -5.02 21.19 -10.30
C ASP A 202 -5.59 21.94 -9.09
N ARG A 203 -4.91 21.91 -7.92
CA ARG A 203 -5.37 22.62 -6.71
C ARG A 203 -5.32 24.14 -6.87
N GLY A 204 -4.32 24.66 -7.58
CA GLY A 204 -4.15 26.09 -7.82
C GLY A 204 -5.01 26.64 -8.96
N LYS A 205 -5.45 25.79 -9.89
CA LYS A 205 -6.20 26.21 -11.08
C LYS A 205 -7.53 26.87 -10.76
N LEU A 206 -8.18 26.48 -9.65
CA LEU A 206 -9.43 27.08 -9.22
C LEU A 206 -9.30 28.58 -8.88
N PHE A 207 -8.10 29.00 -8.47
CA PHE A 207 -7.83 30.40 -8.10
C PHE A 207 -7.37 31.26 -9.28
N ILE A 208 -6.99 30.66 -10.41
CA ILE A 208 -6.53 31.39 -11.60
C ILE A 208 -7.55 32.45 -12.06
N PRO A 209 -8.87 32.15 -12.19
CA PRO A 209 -9.86 33.16 -12.60
C PRO A 209 -9.99 34.31 -11.58
N LEU A 210 -9.86 34.00 -10.28
CA LEU A 210 -9.94 35.00 -9.21
C LEU A 210 -8.72 35.92 -9.20
N ILE A 211 -7.52 35.36 -9.40
CA ILE A 211 -6.28 36.13 -9.49
C ILE A 211 -6.31 37.03 -10.73
N LEU A 212 -6.73 36.51 -11.90
CA LEU A 212 -6.85 37.31 -13.12
C LEU A 212 -7.89 38.43 -12.99
N ALA A 213 -9.03 38.16 -12.35
CA ALA A 213 -10.02 39.20 -12.07
C ALA A 213 -9.44 40.28 -11.15
N PHE A 214 -8.72 39.89 -10.10
CA PHE A 214 -8.06 40.83 -9.20
C PHE A 214 -7.04 41.71 -9.94
N GLU A 215 -6.15 41.11 -10.74
CA GLU A 215 -5.17 41.86 -11.55
C GLU A 215 -5.87 42.84 -12.52
N TYR A 216 -6.96 42.42 -13.16
CA TYR A 216 -7.71 43.29 -14.07
C TYR A 216 -8.34 44.49 -13.35
N PHE A 217 -9.04 44.26 -12.24
CA PHE A 217 -9.77 45.33 -11.55
C PHE A 217 -8.87 46.26 -10.73
N PHE A 218 -7.82 45.72 -10.10
CA PHE A 218 -7.02 46.50 -9.14
C PHE A 218 -5.69 46.99 -9.71
N VAL A 219 -5.12 46.32 -10.72
CA VAL A 219 -3.86 46.72 -11.35
C VAL A 219 -4.13 47.39 -12.69
N ILE A 220 -4.71 46.67 -13.65
CA ILE A 220 -4.91 47.16 -15.02
C ILE A 220 -5.80 48.42 -15.04
N LYS A 221 -6.95 48.41 -14.37
CA LYS A 221 -7.84 49.59 -14.33
C LYS A 221 -7.22 50.81 -13.65
N ARG A 222 -6.36 50.62 -12.63
CA ARG A 222 -5.62 51.73 -12.00
C ARG A 222 -4.59 52.32 -12.95
N ILE A 223 -3.81 51.47 -13.61
CA ILE A 223 -2.81 51.89 -14.59
C ILE A 223 -3.48 52.65 -15.75
N GLN A 224 -4.58 52.13 -16.30
CA GLN A 224 -5.34 52.82 -17.35
C GLN A 224 -5.87 54.18 -16.90
N LYS A 225 -6.31 54.30 -15.64
CA LYS A 225 -6.75 55.57 -15.09
C LYS A 225 -5.59 56.56 -14.99
N TRP A 226 -4.44 56.12 -14.47
CA TRP A 226 -3.24 56.95 -14.36
C TRP A 226 -2.73 57.42 -15.73
N ILE A 227 -2.71 56.55 -16.73
CA ILE A 227 -2.36 56.92 -18.11
C ILE A 227 -3.32 58.00 -18.65
N LYS A 228 -4.63 57.86 -18.42
CA LYS A 228 -5.61 58.89 -18.84
C LYS A 228 -5.44 60.21 -18.09
N ASP A 229 -5.18 60.15 -16.80
CA ASP A 229 -4.94 61.33 -15.97
C ASP A 229 -3.67 62.06 -16.44
N ASP A 230 -2.60 61.35 -16.80
CA ASP A 230 -1.37 61.93 -17.37
C ASP A 230 -1.60 62.54 -18.76
N ILE A 231 -2.28 61.84 -19.68
CA ILE A 231 -2.64 62.38 -21.00
C ILE A 231 -3.50 63.65 -20.86
N SER A 232 -4.37 63.72 -19.85
CA SER A 232 -5.20 64.91 -19.60
C SER A 232 -4.43 66.11 -19.03
N ARG A 233 -3.25 65.85 -18.44
CA ARG A 233 -2.35 66.87 -17.87
C ARG A 233 -1.26 67.30 -18.84
N GLU A 234 -1.03 66.53 -19.90
CA GLU A 234 -0.25 66.99 -21.05
C GLU A 234 -0.97 68.16 -21.73
N THR A 235 -0.37 69.33 -21.61
CA THR A 235 -0.75 70.49 -22.43
C THR A 235 -0.27 70.21 -23.84
N LYS A 236 -1.17 70.32 -24.82
CA LYS A 236 -0.82 70.18 -26.24
C LYS A 236 0.37 71.09 -26.57
N PRO A 237 1.36 70.61 -27.34
CA PRO A 237 2.47 71.44 -27.78
C PRO A 237 1.93 72.67 -28.51
N SER A 238 2.56 73.84 -28.30
CA SER A 238 2.13 75.14 -28.81
C SER A 238 2.24 75.30 -30.35
N TRP A 239 2.24 74.21 -31.10
CA TRP A 239 2.33 74.19 -32.57
C TRP A 239 1.21 73.38 -33.25
N GLU A 240 0.16 72.99 -32.51
CA GLU A 240 -1.18 72.75 -33.09
C GLU A 240 -2.04 74.02 -33.07
#